data_AF-A0A813D9A3-F1
#
_entry.id   AF-A0A813D9A3-F1
#
_cell.length_a   1.000
_cell.length_b   1.000
_cell.length_c   1.000
_cell.angle_alpha   90.00
_cell.angle_beta   90.00
_cell.angle_gamma   90.00
#
_symmetry.space_group_name_H-M   'P 1'
#
loop_
_entity.id
_entity.type
_entity.pdbx_description
1 polymer ?
#
loop_
_entity_poly.entity_id
_entity_poly.type
_entity_poly.pdbx_seq_one_letter_code
_entity_poly.pdbx_strand_id
1 'polypeptide(L)'
;MTFCNALGSVTNEKAFKRSAALDINLQNCVLYSGCICATLLVMAFTDLELLLSPSRFLEGFTRGTLLTICLQATAGLLVSRLLKYTDSIMKTVASCIRGPVVVFIAPLLVDSPTDWQTLGSSMLIASGCVQYMLQGPMAHVAKPATE
;
A
#
# COMPACT_ATOMS: atom_id res chain seq x y z
N MET A 1 -9.08 -5.57 8.50
CA MET A 1 -7.91 -5.16 7.68
C MET A 1 -7.30 -3.82 8.11
N THR A 2 -8.10 -2.82 8.51
CA THR A 2 -7.61 -1.46 8.84
C THR A 2 -6.52 -1.44 9.93
N PHE A 3 -6.70 -2.20 11.02
CA PHE A 3 -5.72 -2.30 12.09
C PHE A 3 -4.37 -2.83 11.61
N CYS A 4 -4.34 -3.96 10.89
CA CYS A 4 -3.11 -4.55 10.37
C CYS A 4 -2.40 -3.63 9.36
N ASN A 5 -3.16 -2.91 8.53
CA ASN A 5 -2.58 -1.95 7.59
C ASN A 5 -1.92 -0.76 8.33
N ALA A 6 -2.58 -0.22 9.36
CA ALA A 6 -2.03 0.86 10.17
C ALA A 6 -0.76 0.39 10.92
N LEU A 7 -0.88 -0.73 11.65
CA LEU A 7 0.23 -1.32 12.39
C LEU A 7 1.42 -1.63 11.46
N GLY A 8 1.16 -2.35 10.37
CA GLY A 8 2.19 -2.72 9.39
C GLY A 8 2.86 -1.51 8.74
N SER A 9 2.12 -0.42 8.49
CA SER A 9 2.70 0.80 7.92
C SER A 9 3.65 1.48 8.90
N VAL A 10 3.24 1.64 10.15
CA VAL A 10 4.05 2.29 11.20
C VAL A 10 5.25 1.44 11.59
N THR A 11 5.09 0.11 11.70
CA THR A 11 6.21 -0.78 12.02
C THR A 11 7.23 -0.84 10.88
N ASN A 12 6.79 -0.90 9.62
CA ASN A 12 7.68 -0.87 8.47
C ASN A 12 8.42 0.47 8.37
N GLU A 13 7.72 1.60 8.56
CA GLU A 13 8.36 2.92 8.62
C GLU A 13 9.46 2.94 9.68
N LYS A 14 9.16 2.49 10.90
CA LYS A 14 10.13 2.43 12.00
C LYS A 14 11.33 1.54 11.64
N ALA A 15 11.09 0.39 11.01
CA ALA A 15 12.16 -0.52 10.59
C ALA A 15 13.05 0.11 9.51
N PHE A 16 12.45 0.74 8.49
CA PHE A 16 13.17 1.39 7.40
C PHE A 16 14.02 2.56 7.90
N LYS A 17 13.48 3.38 8.80
CA LYS A 17 14.19 4.53 9.39
C LYS A 17 15.28 4.09 10.38
N ARG A 18 15.07 3.03 11.16
CA ARG A 18 16.10 2.48 12.06
C ARG A 18 17.33 1.96 11.31
N SER A 19 17.12 1.42 10.11
CA SER A 19 18.18 0.87 9.26
C SER A 19 18.42 1.74 8.02
N ALA A 20 18.33 3.07 8.15
CA ALA A 20 18.37 3.99 7.01
C ALA A 20 19.63 3.84 6.14
N ALA A 21 20.77 3.49 6.75
CA ALA A 21 22.06 3.27 6.09
C ALA A 21 22.09 2.04 5.17
N LEU A 22 21.18 1.07 5.35
CA LEU A 22 21.12 -0.14 4.54
C LEU A 22 20.39 0.12 3.21
N ASP A 23 20.80 -0.58 2.16
CA ASP A 23 20.09 -0.55 0.88
C ASP A 23 18.61 -0.95 1.09
N ILE A 24 17.70 -0.16 0.53
CA ILE A 24 16.27 -0.41 0.61
C ILE A 24 15.87 -1.74 -0.03
N ASN A 25 16.56 -2.15 -1.09
CA ASN A 25 16.32 -3.42 -1.76
C ASN A 25 16.63 -4.60 -0.83
N LEU A 26 17.70 -4.50 -0.03
CA LEU A 26 18.03 -5.51 0.97
C LEU A 26 17.00 -5.55 2.10
N GLN A 27 16.56 -4.38 2.57
CA GLN A 27 15.48 -4.29 3.57
C GLN A 27 14.17 -4.90 3.05
N ASN A 28 13.85 -4.65 1.78
CA ASN A 28 12.71 -5.26 1.10
C ASN A 28 12.86 -6.78 0.95
N CYS A 29 14.06 -7.30 0.61
CA CYS A 29 14.29 -8.73 0.55
C CYS A 29 13.98 -9.41 1.89
N VAL A 30 14.50 -8.87 3.00
CA VAL A 30 14.24 -9.42 4.34
C VAL A 30 12.75 -9.37 4.68
N LEU A 31 12.10 -8.23 4.45
CA LEU A 31 10.67 -8.06 4.71
C LEU A 31 9.83 -9.05 3.90
N TYR A 32 10.05 -9.14 2.59
CA TYR A 32 9.27 -10.00 1.71
C TYR A 32 9.56 -11.48 1.92
N SER A 33 10.80 -11.87 2.28
CA SER A 33 11.08 -13.25 2.72
C SER A 33 10.24 -13.64 3.93
N GLY A 34 10.13 -12.74 4.92
CA GLY A 34 9.24 -12.94 6.07
C GLY A 34 7.76 -13.06 5.67
N CYS A 35 7.30 -12.22 4.74
CA CYS A 35 5.94 -12.30 4.20
C CYS A 35 5.69 -13.63 3.48
N ILE A 36 6.61 -14.09 2.64
CA ILE A 36 6.50 -15.36 1.93
C ILE A 36 6.39 -16.52 2.94
N CYS A 37 7.26 -16.56 3.95
CA CYS A 37 7.19 -17.57 5.00
C CYS A 37 5.84 -17.57 5.72
N ALA A 38 5.34 -16.39 6.11
CA ALA A 38 4.05 -16.26 6.78
C ALA A 38 2.88 -16.69 5.87
N THR A 39 2.89 -16.31 4.60
CA THR A 39 1.86 -16.71 3.62
C THR A 39 1.89 -18.22 3.38
N LEU A 40 3.07 -18.83 3.25
CA LEU A 40 3.19 -20.29 3.10
C LEU A 40 2.68 -21.02 4.34
N LEU A 41 2.96 -20.52 5.55
CA LEU A 41 2.41 -21.09 6.78
C LEU A 41 0.89 -21.00 6.81
N VAL A 42 0.31 -19.84 6.49
CA VAL A 42 -1.15 -19.69 6.41
C VAL A 42 -1.74 -20.65 5.39
N MET A 43 -1.16 -20.74 4.20
CA MET A 43 -1.59 -21.68 3.16
C MET A 43 -1.50 -23.15 3.62
N ALA A 44 -0.46 -23.52 4.39
CA ALA A 44 -0.34 -24.87 4.94
C ALA A 44 -1.48 -25.23 5.91
N PHE A 45 -2.05 -24.24 6.61
CA PHE A 45 -3.19 -24.44 7.51
C PHE A 45 -4.55 -24.34 6.82
N THR A 46 -4.68 -23.54 5.76
CA THR A 46 -5.96 -23.35 5.07
C THR A 46 -6.18 -24.35 3.95
N ASP A 47 -5.18 -24.54 3.08
CA ASP A 47 -5.31 -25.35 1.85
C ASP A 47 -3.97 -25.98 1.47
N LEU A 48 -3.61 -27.06 2.16
CA LEU A 48 -2.35 -27.77 1.96
C LEU A 48 -2.19 -28.32 0.52
N GLU A 49 -3.30 -28.66 -0.15
CA GLU A 49 -3.28 -29.18 -1.53
C GLU A 49 -2.76 -28.16 -2.55
N LEU A 50 -3.06 -26.88 -2.36
CA LEU A 50 -2.54 -25.79 -3.19
C LEU A 50 -1.01 -25.63 -3.05
N LEU A 51 -0.46 -26.00 -1.89
CA LEU A 51 0.97 -25.92 -1.62
C LEU A 51 1.75 -27.12 -2.17
N LEU A 52 1.10 -28.29 -2.21
CA LEU A 52 1.68 -29.53 -2.71
C LEU A 52 1.60 -29.68 -4.24
N SER A 53 0.67 -28.98 -4.89
CA SER A 53 0.42 -29.12 -6.32
C SER A 53 0.56 -27.78 -7.07
N PRO A 54 1.69 -27.55 -7.78
CA PRO A 54 1.88 -26.33 -8.58
C PRO A 54 0.84 -26.14 -9.67
N SER A 55 0.30 -27.23 -10.24
CA SER A 55 -0.75 -27.16 -11.26
C SER A 55 -2.07 -26.65 -10.70
N ARG A 56 -2.42 -27.01 -9.46
CA ARG A 56 -3.58 -26.46 -8.74
C ARG A 56 -3.35 -25.02 -8.30
N PHE A 57 -2.13 -24.67 -7.88
CA PHE A 57 -1.78 -23.31 -7.48
C PHE A 57 -1.99 -22.28 -8.61
N LEU A 58 -1.65 -22.67 -9.84
CA LEU A 58 -1.77 -21.79 -11.02
C LEU A 58 -3.12 -21.94 -11.73
N GLU A 59 -4.04 -22.77 -11.21
CA GLU A 59 -5.35 -22.98 -11.79
C GLU A 59 -6.15 -21.67 -11.75
N GLY A 60 -6.67 -21.24 -12.91
CA GLY A 60 -7.40 -19.98 -13.03
C GLY A 60 -6.54 -18.71 -13.16
N PHE A 61 -5.22 -18.83 -13.25
CA PHE A 61 -4.37 -17.67 -13.58
C PHE A 61 -4.61 -17.20 -15.02
N THR A 62 -5.10 -15.98 -15.14
CA THR A 62 -5.29 -15.29 -16.42
C THR A 62 -4.18 -14.27 -16.65
N ARG A 63 -4.10 -13.73 -17.87
CA ARG A 63 -3.20 -12.59 -18.16
C ARG A 63 -3.49 -11.38 -17.26
N GLY A 64 -4.76 -11.16 -16.90
CA GLY A 64 -5.16 -10.11 -15.97
C GLY A 64 -4.67 -10.36 -14.54
N THR A 65 -4.64 -11.62 -14.10
CA THR A 65 -4.06 -12.01 -12.81
C THR A 65 -2.57 -11.70 -12.75
N LEU A 66 -1.82 -12.08 -13.80
CA LEU A 66 -0.38 -11.77 -13.88
C LEU A 66 -0.11 -10.27 -13.87
N LEU A 67 -0.88 -9.49 -14.66
CA LEU A 67 -0.78 -8.03 -14.66
C LEU A 67 -1.07 -7.43 -13.28
N THR A 68 -2.09 -7.93 -12.57
CA THR A 68 -2.42 -7.50 -11.21
C THR A 68 -1.30 -7.81 -10.22
N ILE A 69 -0.69 -9.00 -10.31
CA ILE A 69 0.47 -9.39 -9.49
C ILE A 69 1.63 -8.43 -9.72
N CYS A 70 1.97 -8.13 -10.98
CA CYS A 70 3.04 -7.20 -11.32
C CYS A 70 2.76 -5.79 -10.77
N LEU A 71 1.54 -5.26 -10.99
CA LEU A 71 1.15 -3.94 -10.48
C LEU A 71 1.20 -3.89 -8.95
N GLN A 72 0.74 -4.94 -8.27
CA GLN A 72 0.75 -5.00 -6.81
C GLN A 72 2.18 -5.11 -6.25
N ALA A 73 3.07 -5.84 -6.93
CA ALA A 73 4.48 -5.90 -6.59
C ALA A 73 5.17 -4.54 -6.76
N THR A 74 4.93 -3.86 -7.89
CA THR A 74 5.45 -2.49 -8.12
C THR A 74 4.92 -1.52 -7.07
N ALA A 75 3.62 -1.56 -6.75
CA ALA A 75 3.03 -0.74 -5.71
C ALA A 75 3.68 -0.99 -4.34
N GLY A 76 3.97 -2.24 -3.98
CA GLY A 76 4.69 -2.60 -2.76
C GLY A 76 6.08 -1.96 -2.69
N LEU A 77 6.86 -2.07 -3.77
CA LEU A 77 8.19 -1.48 -3.86
C LEU A 77 8.16 0.06 -3.78
N LEU A 78 7.19 0.69 -4.43
CA LEU A 78 6.97 2.14 -4.36
C LEU A 78 6.61 2.58 -2.94
N VAL A 79 5.74 1.83 -2.25
CA VAL A 79 5.37 2.11 -0.86
C VAL A 79 6.58 1.98 0.07
N SER A 80 7.43 0.97 -0.10
CA SER A 80 8.66 0.87 0.70
C SER A 80 9.57 2.08 0.51
N ARG A 81 9.73 2.55 -0.73
CA ARG A 81 10.48 3.78 -1.04
C ARG A 81 9.84 4.99 -0.37
N LEU A 82 8.53 5.13 -0.50
CA LEU A 82 7.76 6.21 0.12
C LEU A 82 7.98 6.22 1.63
N LEU A 83 7.83 5.09 2.31
CA LEU A 83 8.04 4.99 3.77
C LEU A 83 9.49 5.23 4.23
N LYS A 84 10.48 5.08 3.33
CA LYS A 84 11.87 5.44 3.64
C LYS A 84 12.08 6.97 3.63
N TYR A 85 11.38 7.68 2.74
CA TYR A 85 11.56 9.13 2.55
C TYR A 85 10.45 9.98 3.17
N THR A 86 9.33 9.39 3.56
CA THR A 86 8.16 10.05 4.13
C THR A 86 7.60 9.24 5.30
N ASP A 87 6.54 9.76 5.92
CA ASP A 87 5.86 9.10 7.03
C ASP A 87 4.68 8.23 6.57
N SER A 88 4.24 7.31 7.43
CA SER A 88 3.09 6.43 7.21
C SER A 88 1.76 7.18 7.03
N ILE A 89 1.65 8.40 7.59
CA ILE A 89 0.49 9.27 7.38
C ILE A 89 0.48 9.77 5.93
N MET A 90 1.60 10.27 5.42
CA MET A 90 1.73 10.71 4.02
C MET A 90 1.44 9.55 3.05
N LYS A 91 1.92 8.33 3.37
CA LYS A 91 1.56 7.11 2.62
C LYS A 91 0.06 6.88 2.56
N THR A 92 -0.63 7.06 3.68
CA THR A 92 -2.07 6.85 3.78
C THR A 92 -2.83 7.90 2.98
N VAL A 93 -2.44 9.18 3.09
CA VAL A 93 -3.03 10.28 2.31
C VAL A 93 -2.82 10.07 0.81
N ALA A 94 -1.60 9.72 0.38
CA ALA A 94 -1.31 9.39 -1.02
C ALA A 94 -2.16 8.21 -1.52
N SER A 95 -2.38 7.19 -0.68
CA SER A 95 -3.26 6.07 -1.03
C SER A 95 -4.74 6.47 -1.14
N CYS A 96 -5.20 7.46 -0.38
CA CYS A 96 -6.59 7.94 -0.43
C CYS A 96 -6.91 8.66 -1.75
N ILE A 97 -5.93 9.32 -2.37
CA ILE A 97 -6.07 10.00 -3.67
C ILE A 97 -6.46 9.04 -4.80
N ARG A 98 -6.09 7.76 -4.70
CA ARG A 98 -6.48 6.73 -5.68
C ARG A 98 -7.98 6.66 -5.88
N GLY A 99 -8.78 6.78 -4.81
CA GLY A 99 -10.24 6.70 -4.88
C GLY A 99 -10.83 7.77 -5.80
N PRO A 100 -10.60 9.06 -5.51
CA PRO A 100 -11.02 10.16 -6.38
C PRO A 100 -10.51 10.01 -7.82
N VAL A 101 -9.23 9.67 -8.01
CA VAL A 101 -8.65 9.47 -9.36
C VAL A 101 -9.44 8.42 -10.14
N VAL A 102 -9.80 7.29 -9.52
CA VAL A 102 -10.63 6.26 -10.17
C VAL A 102 -12.02 6.79 -10.51
N VAL A 103 -12.66 7.55 -9.61
CA VAL A 103 -13.99 8.11 -9.85
C VAL A 103 -14.00 9.09 -11.03
N PHE A 104 -12.96 9.90 -11.20
CA PHE A 104 -12.86 10.82 -12.34
C PHE A 104 -12.47 10.15 -13.66
N ILE A 105 -11.65 9.10 -13.61
CA ILE A 105 -11.16 8.41 -14.81
C ILE A 105 -12.15 7.35 -15.30
N ALA A 106 -12.88 6.68 -14.40
CA ALA A 106 -13.77 5.58 -14.76
C ALA A 106 -14.79 5.94 -15.86
N PRO A 107 -15.46 7.10 -15.84
CA PRO A 107 -16.43 7.48 -16.87
C PRO A 107 -15.81 7.71 -18.25
N LEU A 108 -14.49 7.94 -18.32
CA LEU A 108 -13.76 8.13 -19.59
C LEU A 108 -13.39 6.80 -20.26
N LEU A 109 -13.30 5.72 -19.49
CA LEU A 109 -12.84 4.41 -19.96
C LEU A 109 -13.95 3.36 -20.00
N VAL A 110 -14.97 3.53 -19.17
CA VAL A 110 -16.10 2.62 -19.02
C VAL A 110 -17.37 3.45 -19.01
N ASP A 111 -18.32 3.12 -19.87
CA ASP A 111 -19.68 3.68 -19.87
C ASP A 111 -20.42 3.25 -18.59
N SER A 112 -20.06 3.86 -17.47
CA SER A 112 -20.59 3.55 -16.14
C SER A 112 -21.40 4.75 -15.63
N PRO A 113 -22.65 4.55 -15.18
CA PRO A 113 -23.44 5.62 -14.60
C PRO A 113 -22.76 6.10 -13.30
N THR A 114 -22.34 7.37 -13.30
CA THR A 114 -21.69 7.99 -12.14
C THR A 114 -22.75 8.60 -11.23
N ASP A 115 -22.91 8.03 -10.04
CA ASP A 115 -23.84 8.56 -9.04
C ASP A 115 -23.31 9.84 -8.39
N TRP A 116 -24.22 10.78 -8.10
CA TRP A 116 -23.87 12.10 -7.57
C TRP A 116 -23.27 12.02 -6.15
N GLN A 117 -23.66 11.02 -5.36
CA GLN A 117 -23.12 10.82 -4.02
C GLN A 117 -21.66 10.35 -4.08
N THR A 118 -21.32 9.54 -5.08
CA THR A 118 -19.94 9.07 -5.31
C THR A 118 -19.05 10.23 -5.73
N LEU A 119 -19.55 11.11 -6.60
CA LEU A 119 -18.84 12.31 -7.01
C LEU A 119 -18.59 13.25 -5.81
N GLY A 120 -19.62 13.55 -5.02
CA GLY A 120 -19.49 14.42 -3.83
C GLY A 120 -18.50 13.87 -2.80
N SER A 121 -18.56 12.55 -2.51
CA SER A 121 -17.63 11.90 -1.59
C SER A 121 -16.19 11.92 -2.10
N SER A 122 -16.00 11.74 -3.41
CA SER A 122 -14.67 11.79 -4.03
C SER A 122 -14.04 13.18 -3.93
N MET A 123 -14.83 14.24 -4.09
CA MET A 123 -14.37 15.62 -3.96
C MET A 123 -13.97 15.96 -2.53
N LEU A 124 -14.72 15.48 -1.54
CA LEU A 124 -14.40 15.67 -0.13
C LEU A 124 -13.09 14.96 0.26
N ILE A 125 -12.84 13.75 -0.25
CA ILE A 125 -11.57 13.04 -0.02
C ILE A 125 -10.42 13.79 -0.71
N ALA A 126 -10.61 14.23 -1.96
CA ALA A 126 -9.60 14.96 -2.70
C ALA A 126 -9.22 16.28 -2.00
N SER A 127 -10.20 17.04 -1.51
CA SER A 127 -9.95 18.29 -0.79
C SER A 127 -9.17 18.06 0.51
N GLY A 128 -9.55 17.05 1.31
CA GLY A 128 -8.82 16.70 2.53
C GLY A 128 -7.37 16.27 2.27
N CYS A 129 -7.12 15.51 1.20
CA CYS A 129 -5.77 15.13 0.80
C CYS A 129 -4.94 16.37 0.38
N VAL A 130 -5.51 17.27 -0.42
CA VAL A 130 -4.85 18.51 -0.84
C VAL A 130 -4.54 19.40 0.36
N GLN A 131 -5.48 19.57 1.29
CA GLN A 131 -5.26 20.36 2.51
C GLN A 131 -4.10 19.80 3.34
N TYR A 132 -4.04 18.47 3.52
CA TYR A 132 -2.92 17.85 4.25
C TYR A 132 -1.58 18.08 3.53
N MET A 133 -1.54 17.92 2.21
CA MET A 133 -0.32 18.13 1.42
C MET A 133 0.15 19.58 1.46
N LEU A 134 -0.77 20.55 1.48
CA LEU A 134 -0.46 21.99 1.59
C LEU A 134 0.06 22.37 2.98
N GLN A 135 -0.43 21.72 4.04
CA GLN A 135 0.02 21.98 5.41
C GLN A 135 1.42 21.41 5.72
N GLY A 136 1.89 20.44 4.92
CA GLY A 136 3.16 19.75 5.12
C GLY A 136 3.15 18.79 6.32
N PRO A 137 4.23 17.99 6.50
CA PRO A 137 4.34 17.11 7.65
C PRO A 137 4.30 17.90 8.96
N MET A 138 3.59 17.42 9.99
CA MET A 138 3.50 18.05 11.33
C MET A 138 4.85 18.09 12.09
N ALA A 139 5.99 17.87 11.43
CA ALA A 139 7.34 17.91 11.99
C ALA A 139 7.72 19.29 12.54
N HIS A 140 7.03 20.38 12.16
CA HIS A 140 7.25 21.71 12.72
C HIS A 140 6.74 21.92 14.15
N VAL A 141 6.08 20.93 14.77
CA VAL A 141 5.57 21.02 16.16
C VAL A 141 6.41 20.19 17.15
N ALA A 142 7.30 19.32 16.67
CA ALA A 142 8.27 18.66 17.53
C ALA A 142 9.41 19.64 17.86
N LYS A 143 9.19 20.48 18.88
CA LYS A 143 10.28 21.18 19.56
C LYS A 143 11.40 20.18 19.85
N PRO A 144 12.68 20.54 19.64
CA PRO A 144 13.77 19.76 20.20
C PRO A 144 13.55 19.73 21.71
N ALA A 145 13.46 18.52 22.28
CA ALA A 145 13.70 18.34 23.70
C ALA A 145 15.16 18.72 23.92
N THR A 146 15.37 19.98 24.28
CA THR A 146 16.62 20.50 24.82
C THR A 146 16.92 19.82 26.15
N GLU A 147 18.15 19.30 26.21
CA GLU A 147 19.00 19.00 27.38
C GLU A 147 18.68 17.75 28.21
#